data_AF-A0AAN4WHX0-F1
#
_entry.id   AF-A0AAN4WHX0-F1
#
_cell.length_a   1.000
_cell.length_b   1.000
_cell.length_c   1.000
_cell.angle_alpha   90.00
_cell.angle_beta   90.00
_cell.angle_gamma   90.00
#
_symmetry.space_group_name_H-M   'P 1'
#
loop_
_entity.id
_entity.type
_entity.pdbx_description
1 polymer ?
#
loop_
_entity_poly.entity_id
_entity_poly.type
_entity_poly.pdbx_seq_one_letter_code
_entity_poly.pdbx_strand_id
1 'polypeptide(L)'
;MTEEEIGLLKLIVEQFLAYAETQAMQHKVMYMRDWIEKLKQVLTMNDKNILEHAGSISHKLAMQKVADEYDKYKVAQKQLEHLESIKELEQDVQKLREAKK
;
A
#
# COMPACT_ATOMS: atom_id res chain seq x y z
N MET A 1 9.29 -19.37 -8.74
CA MET A 1 9.69 -18.65 -7.51
C MET A 1 9.64 -19.64 -6.38
N THR A 2 10.74 -19.83 -5.68
CA THR A 2 10.81 -20.70 -4.50
C THR A 2 10.23 -19.98 -3.28
N GLU A 3 9.85 -20.72 -2.25
CA GLU A 3 9.32 -20.16 -1.00
C GLU A 3 10.31 -19.17 -0.34
N GLU A 4 11.61 -19.47 -0.44
CA GLU A 4 12.70 -18.61 0.01
C GLU A 4 12.78 -17.29 -0.77
N GLU A 5 12.63 -17.35 -2.11
CA GLU A 5 12.60 -16.14 -2.96
C GLU A 5 11.39 -15.25 -2.65
N ILE A 6 10.24 -15.85 -2.35
CA ILE A 6 9.02 -15.14 -1.94
C ILE A 6 9.21 -14.49 -0.56
N GLY A 7 9.81 -15.19 0.38
CA GLY A 7 10.12 -14.66 1.71
C GLY A 7 11.06 -13.45 1.63
N LEU A 8 12.12 -13.54 0.81
CA LEU A 8 13.04 -12.44 0.59
C LEU A 8 12.37 -11.23 -0.09
N LEU A 9 11.49 -11.48 -1.05
CA LEU A 9 10.71 -10.40 -1.68
C LEU A 9 9.80 -9.69 -0.67
N LYS A 10 9.16 -10.46 0.23
CA LYS A 10 8.30 -9.90 1.27
C LYS A 10 9.08 -8.96 2.20
N LEU A 11 10.29 -9.35 2.61
CA LEU A 11 11.15 -8.53 3.45
C LEU A 11 11.52 -7.19 2.78
N ILE A 12 11.82 -7.22 1.48
CA ILE A 12 12.11 -6.02 0.69
C ILE A 12 10.89 -5.08 0.62
N VAL A 13 9.70 -5.64 0.44
CA VAL A 13 8.45 -4.88 0.44
C VAL A 13 8.19 -4.22 1.80
N GLU A 14 8.35 -4.97 2.89
CA GLU A 14 8.19 -4.45 4.25
C GLU A 14 9.18 -3.30 4.54
N GLN A 15 10.44 -3.45 4.12
CA GLN A 15 11.46 -2.41 4.26
C GLN A 15 11.08 -1.12 3.50
N PHE A 16 10.56 -1.24 2.28
CA PHE A 16 10.13 -0.07 1.49
C PHE A 16 8.92 0.62 2.12
N LEU A 17 7.96 -0.14 2.64
CA LEU A 17 6.78 0.41 3.31
C LEU A 17 7.15 1.15 4.61
N ALA A 18 8.03 0.58 5.43
CA ALA A 18 8.53 1.24 6.64
C ALA A 18 9.25 2.57 6.33
N TYR A 19 9.99 2.62 5.21
CA TYR A 19 10.59 3.86 4.73
C TYR A 19 9.53 4.90 4.34
N ALA A 20 8.51 4.48 3.58
CA ALA A 20 7.43 5.35 3.17
C ALA A 20 6.65 5.92 4.36
N GLU A 21 6.35 5.08 5.35
CA GLU A 21 5.70 5.47 6.60
C GLU A 21 6.54 6.52 7.35
N THR A 22 7.86 6.31 7.44
CA THR A 22 8.77 7.29 8.07
C THR A 22 8.72 8.64 7.35
N GLN A 23 8.70 8.66 6.01
CA GLN A 23 8.60 9.92 5.25
C GLN A 23 7.23 10.60 5.45
N ALA A 24 6.15 9.82 5.56
CA ALA A 24 4.81 10.31 5.85
C ALA A 24 4.72 10.91 7.27
N MET A 25 5.27 10.24 8.28
CA MET A 25 5.35 10.73 9.66
C MET A 25 6.15 12.04 9.76
N GLN A 26 7.16 12.22 8.90
CA GLN A 26 7.96 13.44 8.81
C GLN A 26 7.27 14.55 7.99
N HIS A 27 6.04 14.34 7.51
CA HIS A 27 5.31 15.25 6.62
C HIS A 27 6.12 15.66 5.38
N LYS A 28 6.98 14.77 4.90
CA LYS A 28 7.83 15.06 3.75
C LYS A 28 7.05 14.80 2.46
N VAL A 29 6.78 15.86 1.72
CA VAL A 29 6.14 15.76 0.41
C VAL A 29 7.08 15.04 -0.55
N MET A 30 6.61 13.95 -1.14
CA MET A 30 7.31 13.16 -2.13
C MET A 30 6.46 12.95 -3.37
N TYR A 31 7.07 13.09 -4.53
CA TYR A 31 6.44 12.82 -5.82
C TYR A 31 6.72 11.38 -6.25
N MET A 32 5.89 10.83 -7.15
CA MET A 32 6.05 9.46 -7.66
C MET A 32 7.43 9.17 -8.24
N ARG A 33 8.10 10.16 -8.84
CA ARG A 33 9.49 10.02 -9.31
C ARG A 33 10.47 9.73 -8.17
N ASP A 34 10.27 10.39 -7.02
CA ASP A 34 11.15 10.26 -5.86
C ASP A 34 10.96 8.88 -5.22
N TRP A 35 9.73 8.37 -5.22
CA TRP A 35 9.41 7.00 -4.79
C TRP A 35 10.08 5.94 -5.68
N ILE A 36 10.09 6.15 -7.01
CA ILE A 36 10.78 5.25 -7.95
C ILE A 36 12.28 5.22 -7.67
N GLU A 37 12.91 6.37 -7.47
CA GLU A 37 14.34 6.44 -7.14
C GLU A 37 14.66 5.75 -5.81
N LYS A 38 13.81 5.92 -4.80
CA LYS A 38 13.99 5.27 -3.50
C LYS A 38 13.80 3.76 -3.56
N LEU A 39 12.84 3.28 -4.33
CA LEU A 39 12.66 1.85 -4.56
C LEU A 39 13.88 1.25 -5.27
N LYS A 40 14.44 1.94 -6.26
CA LYS A 40 15.71 1.52 -6.91
C LYS A 40 16.84 1.42 -5.88
N GLN A 41 17.01 2.41 -5.01
CA GLN A 41 18.04 2.37 -3.97
C GLN A 41 17.88 1.17 -3.01
N VAL A 42 16.65 0.90 -2.56
CA VAL A 42 16.35 -0.27 -1.70
C VAL A 42 16.69 -1.58 -2.41
N LEU A 43 16.35 -1.70 -3.69
CA LEU A 43 16.66 -2.90 -4.48
C LEU A 43 18.18 -3.08 -4.69
N THR A 44 18.91 -2.01 -5.02
CA THR A 44 20.38 -2.05 -5.15
C THR A 44 21.05 -2.43 -3.84
N MET A 45 20.58 -1.90 -2.70
CA MET A 45 21.14 -2.21 -1.37
C MET A 45 20.96 -3.68 -0.97
N ASN A 46 19.96 -4.36 -1.51
CA ASN A 46 19.68 -5.78 -1.24
C ASN A 46 20.32 -6.71 -2.29
N ASP A 47 21.36 -6.25 -3.00
CA ASP A 47 22.05 -6.96 -4.09
C ASP A 47 21.11 -7.55 -5.16
N LYS A 48 19.94 -6.93 -5.34
CA LYS A 48 19.01 -7.31 -6.42
C LYS A 48 19.44 -6.59 -7.68
N ASN A 49 19.79 -7.38 -8.71
CA ASN A 49 20.01 -6.86 -10.04
C ASN A 49 18.76 -6.09 -10.51
N ILE A 50 18.91 -4.78 -10.63
CA ILE A 50 17.92 -3.95 -11.31
C ILE A 50 18.02 -4.31 -12.78
N LEU A 51 16.90 -4.77 -13.37
CA LEU A 51 16.81 -4.97 -14.80
C LEU A 51 17.04 -3.63 -15.50
N GLU A 52 18.24 -3.41 -16.05
CA GLU A 52 18.57 -2.21 -16.83
C GLU A 52 17.78 -2.14 -18.14
N HIS A 53 17.19 -3.26 -18.55
CA HIS A 53 16.37 -3.37 -19.74
C HIS A 53 15.00 -3.88 -19.28
N ALA A 54 14.01 -2.99 -19.30
CA ALA A 54 12.63 -3.41 -19.17
C ALA A 54 12.32 -4.29 -20.38
N GLY A 55 12.37 -5.61 -20.22
CA GLY A 55 11.68 -6.50 -21.14
C GLY A 55 10.27 -5.93 -21.27
N SER A 56 9.86 -5.54 -22.48
CA SER A 56 8.70 -4.68 -22.75
C SER A 56 7.37 -5.23 -22.18
N ILE A 57 7.38 -6.51 -21.82
CA ILE A 57 6.30 -7.28 -21.20
C ILE A 57 6.16 -6.97 -19.69
N SER A 58 7.26 -6.65 -19.00
CA SER A 58 7.31 -6.48 -17.53
C SER A 58 6.55 -5.25 -17.04
N HIS A 59 6.63 -4.12 -17.75
CA HIS A 59 5.95 -2.88 -17.32
C HIS A 59 4.43 -2.99 -17.42
N LYS A 60 3.92 -3.51 -18.55
CA LYS A 60 2.48 -3.72 -18.75
C LYS A 60 1.91 -4.72 -17.73
N LEU A 61 2.64 -5.80 -17.48
CA LEU A 61 2.24 -6.81 -16.49
C LEU A 61 2.31 -6.26 -15.06
N ALA A 62 3.33 -5.46 -14.72
CA ALA A 62 3.43 -4.81 -13.42
C ALA A 62 2.31 -3.78 -13.21
N MET A 63 1.99 -2.97 -14.22
CA MET A 63 0.87 -2.03 -14.19
C MET A 63 -0.46 -2.74 -13.97
N GLN A 64 -0.69 -3.83 -14.70
CA GLN A 64 -1.89 -4.65 -14.53
C GLN A 64 -1.96 -5.23 -13.10
N LYS A 65 -0.87 -5.81 -12.61
CA LYS A 65 -0.82 -6.38 -11.26
C LYS A 65 -1.02 -5.33 -10.16
N VAL A 66 -0.45 -4.14 -10.33
CA VAL A 66 -0.65 -3.02 -9.39
C VAL A 66 -2.10 -2.55 -9.40
N ALA A 67 -2.72 -2.44 -10.58
CA ALA A 67 -4.14 -2.09 -10.69
C ALA A 67 -5.03 -3.14 -10.00
N ASP A 68 -4.78 -4.43 -10.27
CA ASP A 68 -5.55 -5.53 -9.69
C ASP A 68 -5.47 -5.57 -8.15
N GLU A 69 -4.27 -5.36 -7.58
CA GLU A 69 -4.09 -5.30 -6.13
C GLU A 69 -4.68 -4.02 -5.51
N TYR A 70 -4.59 -2.89 -6.21
CA TYR A 70 -5.20 -1.64 -5.77
C TYR A 70 -6.73 -1.73 -5.72
N ASP A 71 -7.35 -2.37 -6.71
CA ASP A 71 -8.79 -2.57 -6.75
C ASP A 71 -9.26 -3.44 -5.57
N LYS A 72 -8.51 -4.51 -5.24
CA LYS A 72 -8.80 -5.32 -4.04
C LYS A 72 -8.71 -4.50 -2.77
N TYR A 73 -7.65 -3.71 -2.61
CA TYR A 73 -7.48 -2.82 -1.47
C TYR A 73 -8.65 -1.81 -1.35
N LYS A 74 -9.04 -1.19 -2.47
CA LYS A 74 -10.19 -0.25 -2.54
C LYS A 74 -11.50 -0.88 -2.09
N VAL A 75 -11.76 -2.13 -2.49
CA VAL A 75 -12.97 -2.84 -2.06
C VAL A 75 -12.94 -3.11 -0.55
N ALA A 76 -11.80 -3.58 -0.03
CA ALA A 76 -11.64 -3.80 1.41
C ALA A 76 -11.80 -2.51 2.21
N GLN A 77 -11.22 -1.41 1.72
CA GLN A 77 -11.35 -0.08 2.34
C GLN A 77 -12.81 0.39 2.36
N LYS A 78 -13.55 0.26 1.26
CA LYS A 78 -14.97 0.63 1.22
C LYS A 78 -15.83 -0.18 2.20
N GLN A 79 -15.53 -1.46 2.37
CA GLN A 79 -16.23 -2.30 3.34
C GLN A 79 -15.97 -1.83 4.78
N LEU A 80 -14.73 -1.46 5.08
CA LEU A 80 -14.37 -0.89 6.38
C LEU A 80 -15.09 0.43 6.63
N GLU A 81 -15.04 1.35 5.67
CA GLU A 81 -15.74 2.65 5.75
C GLU A 81 -17.26 2.49 5.94
N HIS A 82 -17.87 1.50 5.27
CA HIS A 82 -19.29 1.23 5.42
C HIS A 82 -19.65 0.74 6.83
N LEU A 83 -18.83 -0.16 7.40
CA LEU A 83 -19.03 -0.65 8.77
C LEU A 83 -18.85 0.46 9.80
N GLU A 84 -17.85 1.34 9.60
CA GLU A 84 -17.64 2.51 10.44
C GLU A 84 -18.85 3.46 10.38
N SER A 85 -19.37 3.73 9.19
CA SER A 85 -20.56 4.57 9.00
C SER A 85 -21.81 4.00 9.68
N ILE A 86 -22.05 2.68 9.61
CA ILE A 86 -23.18 2.05 10.33
C ILE A 86 -23.01 2.22 11.84
N LYS A 87 -21.79 2.00 12.36
CA LYS A 87 -21.49 2.13 13.78
C LYS A 87 -21.71 3.57 14.28
N GLU A 88 -21.33 4.56 13.50
CA GLU A 88 -21.59 5.98 13.80
C GLU A 88 -23.10 6.26 13.85
N LEU A 89 -23.87 5.78 12.88
CA LEU A 89 -25.34 5.93 12.86
C LEU A 89 -26.01 5.29 14.08
N GLU A 90 -25.56 4.10 14.50
CA GLU A 90 -26.07 3.44 15.70
C GLU A 90 -25.80 4.26 16.97
N GLN A 91 -24.59 4.82 17.09
CA GLN A 91 -24.23 5.70 18.21
C GLN A 91 -25.08 6.97 18.23
N ASP A 92 -25.36 7.57 17.09
CA ASP A 92 -26.18 8.77 16.99
C ASP A 92 -27.66 8.49 17.31
N VAL A 93 -28.20 7.36 16.85
CA VAL A 93 -29.56 6.90 17.23
C VAL A 93 -29.66 6.68 18.73
N GLN A 94 -28.63 6.08 19.36
CA GLN A 94 -28.61 5.86 20.81
C GLN A 94 -28.58 7.17 21.60
N LYS A 95 -27.72 8.13 21.21
CA LYS A 95 -27.67 9.47 21.84
C LYS A 95 -29.01 10.20 21.72
N LEU A 96 -29.68 10.12 20.58
CA LEU A 96 -31.00 10.73 20.36
C LEU A 96 -32.09 10.08 21.23
N ARG A 97 -32.01 8.77 21.49
CA ARG A 97 -32.93 8.07 22.41
C ARG A 97 -32.71 8.49 23.86
N GLU A 98 -31.45 8.64 24.27
CA GLU A 98 -31.10 9.10 25.61
C GLU A 98 -31.50 10.55 25.85
N ALA A 99 -31.36 11.44 24.85
CA ALA A 99 -31.77 12.84 24.94
C ALA A 99 -33.30 13.08 24.95
N LYS A 100 -34.10 12.08 24.56
CA LYS A 100 -35.58 12.14 24.58
C LYS A 100 -36.21 11.60 25.87
N LYS A 101 -35.40 11.08 26.80
CA LYS A 101 -35.83 10.52 28.08
C LYS A 101 -35.63 11.55 29.19
#